data_AF-A0AAN3V166-F1
#
_entry.id   AF-A0AAN3V166-F1
#
_cell.length_a   1.000
_cell.length_b   1.000
_cell.length_c   1.000
_cell.angle_alpha   90.00
_cell.angle_beta   90.00
_cell.angle_gamma   90.00
#
_symmetry.space_group_name_H-M   'P 1'
#
loop_
_entity.id
_entity.type
_entity.pdbx_description
1 polymer ?
#
loop_
_entity_poly.entity_id
_entity_poly.type
_entity_poly.pdbx_seq_one_letter_code
_entity_poly.pdbx_strand_id
1 'polypeptide(L)'
;MITFIAVGILLWLLGTSLSSPEGFEQASAIMGSFFVKFIMWGILTALAYHVVVGIRHMMMDFGYLEETFEAGKRSAKISFVITVVLSLLAGVLVW
;
A
#
# COMPACT_ATOMS: atom_id res chain seq x y z
N MET A 1 -10.11 -6.70 -0.14
CA MET A 1 -10.07 -7.47 -1.41
C MET A 1 -8.90 -7.09 -2.29
N ILE A 2 -8.63 -5.80 -2.57
CA ILE A 2 -7.49 -5.37 -3.40
C ILE A 2 -6.16 -5.94 -2.88
N THR A 3 -5.84 -5.70 -1.60
CA THR A 3 -4.59 -6.17 -0.98
C THR A 3 -4.44 -7.69 -1.03
N PHE A 4 -5.54 -8.44 -0.94
CA PHE A 4 -5.51 -9.91 -1.03
C PHE A 4 -5.06 -10.38 -2.42
N ILE A 5 -5.61 -9.81 -3.49
CA ILE A 5 -5.19 -10.12 -4.87
C ILE A 5 -3.75 -9.63 -5.11
N ALA A 6 -3.40 -8.46 -4.56
CA ALA A 6 -2.07 -7.90 -4.68
C ALA A 6 -0.97 -8.83 -4.15
N VAL A 7 -1.24 -9.63 -3.11
CA VAL A 7 -0.26 -10.62 -2.60
C VAL A 7 0.14 -11.62 -3.69
N GLY A 8 -0.80 -12.12 -4.48
CA GLY A 8 -0.50 -13.04 -5.58
C GLY A 8 0.39 -12.40 -6.65
N ILE A 9 0.10 -11.14 -7.02
CA ILE A 9 0.90 -10.36 -7.97
C ILE A 9 2.32 -10.13 -7.44
N LEU A 10 2.44 -9.73 -6.16
CA LEU A 10 3.72 -9.46 -5.53
C LEU A 10 4.56 -10.74 -5.33
N LEU A 11 3.94 -11.87 -4.99
CA LEU A 11 4.65 -13.15 -4.87
C LEU A 11 5.13 -13.66 -6.23
N TRP A 12 4.34 -13.48 -7.29
CA TRP A 12 4.80 -13.78 -8.65
C TRP A 12 6.00 -12.92 -9.03
N LEU A 13 5.91 -11.59 -8.85
CA LEU A 13 7.00 -10.67 -9.20
C LEU A 13 8.25 -10.94 -8.37
N LEU A 14 8.10 -11.21 -7.07
CA LEU A 14 9.18 -11.60 -6.18
C LEU A 14 9.82 -12.92 -6.63
N GLY A 15 9.01 -13.92 -6.97
CA GLY A 15 9.48 -15.21 -7.47
C GLY A 15 10.31 -15.08 -8.76
N THR A 16 9.85 -14.28 -9.72
CA THR A 16 10.62 -13.94 -10.93
C THR A 16 11.92 -13.20 -10.59
N SER A 17 11.87 -12.23 -9.66
CA SER A 17 13.05 -11.45 -9.29
C SER A 17 14.15 -12.27 -8.61
N LEU A 18 13.79 -13.39 -7.98
CA LEU A 18 14.72 -14.25 -7.23
C LEU A 18 15.11 -15.52 -8.00
N SER A 19 14.58 -15.75 -9.20
CA SER A 19 14.79 -17.03 -9.90
C SER A 19 16.20 -17.19 -10.48
N SER A 20 16.79 -16.11 -10.99
CA SER A 20 18.14 -16.04 -11.57
C SER A 20 18.50 -14.58 -11.88
N PRO A 21 19.75 -14.26 -12.30
CA PRO A 21 20.09 -12.92 -12.81
C PRO A 21 19.19 -12.48 -13.98
N GLU A 22 18.89 -13.37 -14.92
CA GLU A 22 17.99 -13.09 -16.04
C GLU A 22 16.55 -12.85 -15.57
N GLY A 23 16.10 -13.58 -14.53
CA GLY A 23 14.80 -13.35 -13.90
C GLY A 23 14.70 -11.98 -13.23
N PHE A 24 15.78 -11.53 -12.58
CA PHE A 24 15.85 -10.18 -12.02
C PHE A 24 15.81 -9.10 -13.10
N GLU A 25 16.53 -9.27 -14.21
CA GLU A 25 16.45 -8.37 -15.36
C GLU A 25 15.04 -8.32 -15.96
N GLN A 26 14.37 -9.48 -16.07
CA GLN A 26 12.99 -9.56 -16.53
C GLN A 26 12.02 -8.81 -15.60
N ALA A 27 12.11 -9.04 -14.27
CA ALA A 27 11.29 -8.33 -13.29
C ALA A 27 11.52 -6.81 -13.34
N SER A 28 12.78 -6.41 -13.50
CA SER A 28 13.18 -5.00 -13.65
C SER A 28 12.60 -4.38 -14.94
N ALA A 29 12.65 -5.11 -16.06
CA ALA A 29 12.05 -4.67 -17.32
C ALA A 29 10.52 -4.51 -17.23
N ILE A 30 9.84 -5.46 -16.56
CA ILE A 30 8.41 -5.37 -16.26
C ILE A 30 8.09 -4.10 -15.45
N MET A 31 8.87 -3.85 -14.39
CA MET A 31 8.74 -2.65 -13.56
C MET A 31 9.13 -1.35 -14.27
N GLY A 32 9.80 -1.42 -15.43
CA GLY A 32 10.08 -0.26 -16.29
C GLY A 32 8.85 0.27 -17.03
N SER A 33 7.79 -0.54 -17.18
CA SER A 33 6.56 -0.13 -17.87
C SER A 33 5.75 0.87 -17.03
N PHE A 34 5.38 2.01 -17.64
CA PHE A 34 4.49 3.01 -17.03
C PHE A 34 3.20 2.38 -16.46
N PHE A 35 2.57 1.48 -17.22
CA PHE A 35 1.32 0.85 -16.82
C PHE A 35 1.51 -0.05 -15.59
N VAL A 36 2.63 -0.78 -15.52
CA VAL A 36 2.97 -1.60 -14.37
C VAL A 36 3.30 -0.72 -13.16
N LYS A 37 4.07 0.35 -13.33
CA LYS A 37 4.34 1.34 -12.28
C LYS A 37 3.03 1.92 -11.71
N PHE A 38 2.06 2.23 -12.56
CA PHE A 38 0.75 2.73 -12.11
C PHE A 38 -0.01 1.68 -11.27
N ILE A 39 -0.03 0.42 -11.69
CA ILE A 39 -0.63 -0.68 -10.91
C ILE A 39 0.10 -0.89 -9.58
N MET A 40 1.44 -0.92 -9.59
CA MET A 40 2.26 -1.09 -8.39
C MET A 40 2.01 0.04 -7.39
N TRP A 41 1.97 1.29 -7.86
CA TRP A 41 1.60 2.43 -7.04
C TRP A 41 0.19 2.30 -6.43
N GLY A 42 -0.79 1.82 -7.21
CA GLY A 42 -2.14 1.53 -6.73
C GLY A 42 -2.18 0.45 -5.65
N ILE A 43 -1.40 -0.63 -5.81
CA ILE A 43 -1.24 -1.69 -4.80
C ILE A 43 -0.67 -1.11 -3.50
N LEU A 44 0.43 -0.37 -3.57
CA LEU A 44 1.08 0.23 -2.41
C LEU A 44 0.17 1.25 -1.72
N THR A 45 -0.59 2.03 -2.49
CA THR A 45 -1.56 2.99 -1.96
C THR A 45 -2.72 2.30 -1.25
N ALA A 46 -3.29 1.23 -1.84
CA ALA A 46 -4.35 0.45 -1.20
C ALA A 46 -3.87 -0.23 0.08
N LEU A 47 -2.64 -0.77 0.08
CA LEU A 47 -2.01 -1.34 1.28
C LEU A 47 -1.79 -0.27 2.35
N ALA A 48 -1.23 0.90 1.99
CA ALA A 48 -0.99 2.00 2.93
C ALA A 48 -2.30 2.47 3.58
N TYR A 49 -3.36 2.65 2.80
CA TYR A 49 -4.68 2.98 3.33
C TYR A 49 -5.20 1.91 4.31
N HIS A 50 -5.13 0.64 3.90
CA HIS A 50 -5.62 -0.48 4.70
C HIS A 50 -4.89 -0.58 6.04
N VAL A 51 -3.57 -0.40 6.05
CA VAL A 51 -2.75 -0.40 7.27
C VAL A 51 -3.07 0.80 8.16
N VAL A 52 -3.11 2.02 7.61
CA VAL A 52 -3.37 3.24 8.40
C VAL A 52 -4.75 3.18 9.07
N VAL A 53 -5.78 2.76 8.33
CA VAL A 53 -7.13 2.63 8.88
C VAL A 53 -7.25 1.41 9.80
N GLY A 54 -6.54 0.32 9.51
CA GLY A 54 -6.44 -0.83 10.41
C GLY A 54 -5.84 -0.47 11.77
N ILE A 55 -4.75 0.30 11.79
CA ILE A 55 -4.16 0.83 13.02
C ILE A 55 -5.15 1.77 13.73
N ARG A 56 -5.85 2.65 12.99
CA ARG A 56 -6.92 3.49 13.57
C ARG A 56 -7.99 2.63 14.27
N HIS A 57 -8.39 1.51 13.68
CA HIS A 57 -9.33 0.57 14.31
C HIS A 57 -8.74 -0.01 15.60
N MET A 58 -7.52 -0.55 15.56
CA MET A 58 -6.87 -1.09 16.76
C MET A 58 -6.70 -0.03 17.87
N MET A 59 -6.48 1.24 17.50
CA MET A 59 -6.42 2.34 18.47
C MET A 59 -7.77 2.62 19.14
N MET A 60 -8.89 2.44 18.43
CA MET A 60 -10.23 2.48 19.04
C MET A 60 -10.43 1.27 19.95
N ASP A 61 -10.11 0.07 19.46
CA ASP A 61 -10.29 -1.20 20.19
C ASP A 61 -9.53 -1.23 21.53
N PHE A 62 -8.36 -0.60 21.59
CA PHE A 62 -7.54 -0.51 22.81
C PHE A 62 -7.74 0.77 23.63
N GLY A 63 -8.71 1.61 23.28
CA GLY A 63 -9.06 2.81 24.04
C GLY A 63 -8.09 3.98 23.89
N TYR A 64 -7.20 3.97 22.88
CA TYR A 64 -6.33 5.10 22.55
C TYR A 64 -7.06 6.21 21.79
N LEU A 65 -8.19 5.91 21.14
CA LEU A 65 -9.06 6.88 20.50
C LEU A 65 -10.47 6.78 21.07
N GLU A 66 -11.06 7.93 21.36
CA GLU A 66 -12.47 8.02 21.78
C GLU A 66 -13.41 7.53 20.67
N GLU A 67 -14.45 6.81 21.05
CA GLU A 67 -15.47 6.26 20.15
C GLU A 67 -16.68 7.19 19.96
N THR A 68 -16.43 8.51 19.98
CA THR A 68 -17.44 9.53 19.69
C THR A 68 -17.45 9.87 18.19
N PHE A 69 -18.57 10.38 17.69
CA PHE A 69 -18.69 10.74 16.27
C PHE A 69 -17.67 11.81 15.83
N GLU A 70 -17.42 12.81 16.68
CA GLU A 70 -16.48 13.89 16.37
C GLU A 70 -15.02 13.40 16.39
N ALA A 71 -14.64 12.55 17.35
CA ALA A 71 -13.33 11.88 17.33
C ALA A 71 -13.20 10.94 16.11
N GLY A 72 -14.28 10.26 15.72
CA GLY A 72 -14.36 9.42 14.53
C GLY A 72 -14.09 10.20 13.24
N LYS A 73 -14.73 11.36 13.06
CA LYS A 73 -14.48 12.28 11.92
C LYS A 73 -13.04 12.78 11.90
N ARG A 74 -12.53 13.23 13.06
CA ARG A 74 -11.16 13.77 13.19
C ARG A 74 -10.13 12.72 12.81
N SER A 75 -10.21 11.52 13.41
CA SER A 75 -9.29 10.41 13.13
C SER A 75 -9.38 9.95 11.68
N ALA A 76 -10.58 9.88 11.08
CA ALA A 76 -10.72 9.51 9.67
C ALA A 76 -10.05 10.52 8.72
N LYS A 77 -10.23 11.83 8.95
CA LYS A 77 -9.55 12.89 8.17
C LYS A 77 -8.03 12.78 8.29
N ILE A 78 -7.51 12.56 9.50
CA ILE A 78 -6.08 12.36 9.74
C ILE A 78 -5.58 11.12 8.98
N SER A 79 -6.30 10.00 9.06
CA SER A 79 -5.96 8.79 8.30
C SER A 79 -5.87 9.04 6.80
N PHE A 80 -6.82 9.77 6.21
CA PHE A 80 -6.74 10.12 4.78
C PHE A 80 -5.53 10.98 4.44
N VAL A 81 -5.20 11.97 5.27
CA VAL A 81 -3.99 12.81 5.07
C VAL A 81 -2.73 11.96 5.11
N ILE A 82 -2.59 11.07 6.11
CA ILE A 82 -1.44 10.16 6.22
C ILE A 82 -1.37 9.24 4.99
N THR A 83 -2.51 8.67 4.56
CA THR A 83 -2.55 7.83 3.36
C THR A 83 -2.12 8.58 2.11
N VAL A 84 -2.53 9.84 1.91
CA VAL A 84 -2.09 10.65 0.77
C VAL A 84 -0.58 10.86 0.80
N VAL A 85 -0.01 11.19 1.97
CA VAL A 85 1.45 11.34 2.12
C VAL A 85 2.17 10.03 1.78
N LEU A 86 1.70 8.89 2.30
CA LEU A 86 2.28 7.59 2.00
C LEU A 86 2.13 7.19 0.53
N SER A 87 1.00 7.54 -0.11
CA SER A 87 0.77 7.32 -1.54
C SER A 87 1.72 8.13 -2.41
N LEU A 88 2.04 9.38 -2.02
CA LEU A 88 3.03 10.20 -2.71
C LEU A 88 4.44 9.60 -2.55
N LEU A 89 4.82 9.16 -1.35
CA LEU A 89 6.09 8.48 -1.11
C LEU A 89 6.20 7.16 -1.88
N ALA A 90 5.10 6.40 -1.97
CA ALA A 90 5.03 5.22 -2.83
C ALA A 90 5.20 5.59 -4.31
N GLY A 91 4.68 6.74 -4.75
CA GLY A 91 4.93 7.28 -6.08
C GLY A 91 6.42 7.53 -6.32
N VAL A 92 7.10 8.19 -5.38
CA VAL A 92 8.57 8.43 -5.43
C VAL A 92 9.36 7.13 -5.48
N LEU A 93 8.93 6.09 -4.75
CA LEU A 93 9.62 4.79 -4.77
C LEU A 93 9.46 4.06 -6.11
N VAL A 94 8.27 4.14 -6.70
CA VAL A 94 7.93 3.35 -7.89
C VAL A 94 8.40 4.01 -9.18
N TRP A 95 8.62 5.32 -9.19
CA TRP A 95 9.07 6.08 -10.35
C TRP A 95 10.54 6.42 -10.30
#